data_AF-A0A1H2Z6K2-F1
#
_entry.id   AF-A0A1H2Z6K2-F1
#
_cell.length_a   1.000
_cell.length_b   1.000
_cell.length_c   1.000
_cell.angle_alpha   90.00
_cell.angle_beta   90.00
_cell.angle_gamma   90.00
#
_symmetry.space_group_name_H-M   'P 1'
#
loop_
_entity.id
_entity.type
_entity.pdbx_description
1 polymer ?
#
loop_
_entity_poly.entity_id
_entity_poly.type
_entity_poly.pdbx_seq_one_letter_code
_entity_poly.pdbx_strand_id
1 'polypeptide(L)'
;MLRYLYADELHKFPELARGMFRDRADQFKTRLGWDVKINEKGEERDQYDDLNPLYIIWEEADGSHGGSMRILPTTGPVMVNDIFGHLTGGKPIHSPLIWEVTRFCLSRTASAHTAGAIMLSGGEVMEGFGLTHIAGVFDARMIRIYRMIGSSPVVLGCEGSGRDQISVGLWPYSAEDCNRVSARAGIPRELSRLWFRTAFGNRAQHRFALSA
;
A
#
# COMPACT_ATOMS: atom_id res chain seq x y z
N MET A 1 0.45 -9.27 -12.53
CA MET A 1 -0.99 -9.15 -12.19
C MET A 1 -1.15 -8.75 -10.72
N LEU A 2 -2.28 -8.15 -10.36
CA LEU A 2 -2.56 -7.82 -8.95
C LEU A 2 -3.12 -9.02 -8.20
N ARG A 3 -2.53 -9.32 -7.04
CA ARG A 3 -3.06 -10.22 -6.03
C ARG A 3 -3.45 -9.42 -4.80
N TYR A 4 -4.60 -9.76 -4.22
CA TYR A 4 -5.10 -9.22 -2.97
C TYR A 4 -5.14 -10.37 -1.98
N LEU A 5 -4.26 -10.34 -0.97
CA LEU A 5 -4.05 -11.45 -0.05
C LEU A 5 -4.07 -10.91 1.38
N TYR A 6 -4.93 -11.46 2.24
CA TYR A 6 -4.74 -11.28 3.67
C TYR A 6 -3.48 -12.02 4.13
N ALA A 7 -2.87 -11.59 5.24
CA ALA A 7 -1.63 -12.19 5.74
C ALA A 7 -1.78 -13.70 6.01
N ASP A 8 -2.95 -14.12 6.52
CA ASP A 8 -3.32 -15.52 6.72
C ASP A 8 -3.40 -16.34 5.43
N GLU A 9 -3.39 -15.70 4.25
CA GLU A 9 -3.42 -16.35 2.94
C GLU A 9 -2.05 -16.42 2.25
N LEU A 10 -1.03 -15.73 2.77
CA LEU A 10 0.31 -15.70 2.17
C LEU A 10 0.94 -17.09 2.08
N HIS A 11 0.56 -18.03 2.94
CA HIS A 11 1.03 -19.42 2.89
C HIS A 11 0.64 -20.14 1.58
N LYS A 12 -0.38 -19.66 0.86
CA LYS A 12 -0.78 -20.17 -0.46
C LYS A 12 0.20 -19.76 -1.56
N PHE A 13 1.03 -18.73 -1.31
CA PHE A 13 2.00 -18.15 -2.26
C PHE A 13 3.37 -17.94 -1.59
N PRO A 14 4.02 -19.02 -1.09
CA PRO A 14 5.17 -18.91 -0.19
C PRO A 14 6.37 -18.18 -0.81
N GLU A 15 6.65 -18.42 -2.10
CA GLU A 15 7.77 -17.77 -2.80
C GLU A 15 7.50 -16.28 -3.05
N LEU A 16 6.27 -15.94 -3.46
CA LEU A 16 5.86 -14.55 -3.66
C LEU A 16 5.88 -13.75 -2.34
N ALA A 17 5.38 -14.35 -1.26
CA ALA A 17 5.41 -13.74 0.07
C ALA A 17 6.85 -13.50 0.55
N ARG A 18 7.73 -14.50 0.40
CA ARG A 18 9.15 -14.36 0.75
C ARG A 18 9.84 -13.28 -0.09
N GLY A 19 9.57 -13.25 -1.40
CA GLY A 19 10.04 -12.22 -2.31
C GLY A 19 9.64 -10.82 -1.86
N MET A 20 8.35 -10.62 -1.54
CA MET A 20 7.83 -9.36 -1.02
C MET A 20 8.59 -8.89 0.22
N PHE A 21 8.72 -9.72 1.27
CA PHE A 21 9.38 -9.29 2.50
C PHE A 21 10.89 -9.05 2.35
N ARG A 22 11.57 -9.78 1.44
CA ARG A 22 12.98 -9.54 1.11
C ARG A 22 13.18 -8.27 0.30
N ASP A 23 12.28 -7.99 -0.65
CA ASP A 23 12.32 -6.74 -1.40
C ASP A 23 12.00 -5.53 -0.51
N ARG A 24 11.13 -5.70 0.49
CA ARG A 24 10.94 -4.70 1.55
C ARG A 24 12.24 -4.44 2.32
N ALA A 25 12.98 -5.49 2.69
CA ALA A 25 14.28 -5.35 3.34
C ALA A 25 15.31 -4.62 2.45
N ASP A 26 15.41 -5.00 1.17
CA ASP A 26 16.28 -4.31 0.22
C ASP A 26 15.88 -2.84 0.07
N GLN A 27 14.61 -2.56 -0.20
CA GLN A 27 14.15 -1.20 -0.36
C GLN A 27 14.37 -0.39 0.91
N PHE A 28 13.71 -0.73 2.01
CA PHE A 28 13.65 0.13 3.19
C PHE A 28 14.98 0.18 3.93
N LYS A 29 15.65 -0.94 4.19
CA LYS A 29 16.93 -0.95 4.90
C LYS A 29 18.09 -0.56 4.00
N THR A 30 18.22 -1.21 2.85
CA THR A 30 19.44 -1.09 2.02
C THR A 30 19.43 0.15 1.14
N ARG A 31 18.33 0.43 0.43
CA ARG A 31 18.27 1.57 -0.51
C ARG A 31 17.83 2.87 0.15
N LEU A 32 16.92 2.82 1.12
CA LEU A 32 16.42 4.02 1.82
C LEU A 32 17.13 4.29 3.15
N GLY A 33 17.86 3.33 3.71
CA GLY A 33 18.58 3.52 4.97
C GLY A 33 17.68 3.64 6.20
N TRP A 34 16.42 3.23 6.10
CA TRP A 34 15.47 3.32 7.20
C TRP A 34 15.83 2.36 8.33
N ASP A 35 15.53 2.76 9.56
CA ASP A 35 15.72 1.89 10.72
C ASP A 35 14.55 0.90 10.86
N VAL A 36 14.62 -0.19 10.08
CA VAL A 36 13.65 -1.28 10.08
C VAL A 36 14.26 -2.57 10.61
N LYS A 37 13.41 -3.45 11.16
CA LYS A 37 13.82 -4.76 11.67
C LYS A 37 13.87 -5.79 10.54
N ILE A 38 14.99 -6.50 10.44
CA ILE A 38 15.18 -7.61 9.51
C ILE A 38 15.35 -8.88 10.33
N ASN A 39 14.58 -9.92 10.00
CA ASN A 39 14.71 -11.22 10.67
C ASN A 39 15.86 -12.05 10.08
N GLU A 40 16.15 -13.21 10.69
CA GLU A 40 17.22 -14.12 10.26
C GLU A 40 17.07 -14.64 8.82
N LYS A 41 15.85 -14.57 8.24
CA LYS A 41 15.56 -14.98 6.85
C LYS A 41 15.79 -13.86 5.83
N GLY A 42 16.21 -12.68 6.29
CA GLY A 42 16.41 -11.48 5.47
C GLY A 42 15.10 -10.75 5.14
N GLU A 43 14.04 -10.95 5.93
CA GLU A 43 12.72 -10.37 5.69
C GLU A 43 12.50 -9.14 6.57
N GLU A 44 11.98 -8.05 5.99
CA GLU A 44 11.51 -6.89 6.76
C GLU A 44 10.07 -7.13 7.20
N ARG A 45 9.84 -7.13 8.52
CA ARG A 45 8.54 -7.29 9.15
C ARG A 45 8.42 -6.35 10.35
N ASP A 46 7.21 -5.87 10.59
CA ASP A 46 6.87 -5.12 11.79
C ASP A 46 5.59 -5.67 12.45
N GLN A 47 5.19 -5.10 13.59
CA GLN A 47 4.03 -5.57 14.35
C GLN A 47 2.70 -5.48 13.60
N TYR A 48 2.60 -4.63 12.58
CA TYR A 48 1.37 -4.47 11.80
C TYR A 48 1.21 -5.60 10.78
N ASP A 49 2.28 -6.32 10.45
CA ASP A 49 2.22 -7.53 9.61
C ASP A 49 1.50 -8.70 10.33
N ASP A 50 1.45 -8.67 11.67
CA ASP A 50 0.78 -9.69 12.49
C ASP A 50 -0.74 -9.43 12.65
N LEU A 51 -1.24 -8.26 12.23
CA LEU A 51 -2.64 -7.85 12.37
C LEU A 51 -3.57 -8.38 11.25
N ASN A 52 -3.14 -9.40 10.53
CA ASN A 52 -3.77 -9.89 9.31
C ASN A 52 -4.09 -8.79 8.29
N PRO A 53 -3.13 -7.93 7.91
CA PRO A 53 -3.36 -6.87 6.93
C PRO A 53 -3.73 -7.44 5.56
N LEU A 54 -4.35 -6.61 4.73
CA LEU A 54 -4.49 -6.88 3.31
C LEU A 54 -3.22 -6.45 2.60
N TYR A 55 -2.49 -7.39 2.00
CA TYR A 55 -1.42 -7.10 1.06
C TYR A 55 -1.99 -7.02 -0.36
N ILE A 56 -1.54 -6.02 -1.08
CA ILE A 56 -1.72 -5.96 -2.53
C ILE A 56 -0.37 -6.12 -3.17
N ILE A 57 -0.23 -7.14 -4.01
CA ILE A 57 1.03 -7.56 -4.60
C ILE A 57 0.90 -7.57 -6.12
N TRP A 58 1.80 -6.87 -6.80
CA TRP A 58 2.04 -7.06 -8.22
C TRP A 58 3.00 -8.23 -8.39
N GLU A 59 2.47 -9.33 -8.93
CA GLU A 59 3.24 -10.51 -9.32
C GLU A 59 3.64 -10.38 -10.79
N GLU A 60 4.92 -10.52 -11.09
CA GLU A 60 5.45 -10.51 -12.46
C GLU A 60 5.10 -11.82 -13.19
N ALA A 61 5.32 -11.87 -14.50
CA ALA A 61 4.93 -13.01 -15.33
C ALA A 61 5.65 -14.33 -14.96
N ASP A 62 6.84 -14.24 -14.38
CA ASP A 62 7.63 -15.37 -13.87
C ASP A 62 7.23 -15.80 -12.44
N GLY A 63 6.21 -15.15 -11.86
CA GLY A 63 5.74 -15.38 -10.49
C GLY A 63 6.53 -14.62 -9.43
N SER A 64 7.52 -13.80 -9.80
CA SER A 64 8.31 -13.02 -8.86
C SER A 64 7.51 -11.84 -8.30
N HIS A 65 7.97 -11.33 -7.16
CA HIS A 65 7.47 -10.07 -6.63
C HIS A 65 7.98 -8.90 -7.49
N GLY A 66 7.06 -8.08 -8.02
CA GLY A 66 7.40 -6.82 -8.67
C GLY A 66 7.20 -5.63 -7.74
N GLY A 67 6.13 -5.62 -6.96
CA GLY A 67 5.87 -4.57 -5.99
C GLY A 67 4.69 -4.88 -5.09
N SER A 68 4.55 -4.15 -4.00
CA SER A 68 3.48 -4.37 -3.02
C SER A 68 3.11 -3.12 -2.24
N MET A 69 1.95 -3.16 -1.59
CA MET A 69 1.65 -2.32 -0.44
C MET A 69 0.80 -3.09 0.58
N ARG A 70 0.76 -2.57 1.82
CA ARG A 70 0.00 -3.13 2.95
C ARG A 70 -1.15 -2.20 3.31
N ILE A 71 -2.31 -2.78 3.61
CA ILE A 71 -3.53 -2.06 3.96
C ILE A 71 -4.08 -2.52 5.32
N LEU A 72 -4.42 -1.55 6.16
CA LEU A 72 -5.09 -1.76 7.45
C LEU A 72 -6.20 -0.72 7.68
N PRO A 73 -7.32 -1.08 8.33
CA PRO A 73 -8.35 -0.11 8.68
C PRO A 73 -7.87 0.83 9.79
N THR A 74 -8.16 2.12 9.69
CA THR A 74 -7.79 3.10 10.73
C THR A 74 -8.64 3.00 12.01
N THR A 75 -9.58 2.06 12.05
CA THR A 75 -10.32 1.67 13.28
C THR A 75 -9.52 0.77 14.20
N GLY A 76 -8.37 0.26 13.76
CA GLY A 76 -7.41 -0.48 14.57
C GLY A 76 -6.06 0.22 14.66
N PRO A 77 -5.03 -0.48 15.18
CA PRO A 77 -3.66 0.02 15.24
C PRO A 77 -3.09 0.27 13.84
N VAL A 78 -2.60 1.48 13.60
CA VAL A 78 -2.05 1.92 12.31
C VAL A 78 -0.85 2.84 12.52
N MET A 79 0.12 2.75 11.61
CA MET A 79 1.40 3.43 11.71
C MET A 79 1.27 4.96 11.76
N VAL A 80 0.32 5.52 10.99
CA VAL A 80 0.06 6.96 10.92
C VAL A 80 -0.34 7.54 12.26
N ASN A 81 -1.04 6.77 13.11
CA ASN A 81 -1.44 7.21 14.44
C ASN A 81 -0.33 6.91 15.46
N ASP A 82 0.20 5.68 15.43
CA ASP A 82 1.10 5.18 16.47
C ASP A 82 2.50 5.79 16.39
N ILE A 83 3.00 6.08 15.18
CA ILE A 83 4.37 6.54 14.93
C ILE A 83 4.40 7.99 14.44
N PHE A 84 3.41 8.40 13.63
CA PHE A 84 3.41 9.70 12.95
C PHE A 84 2.27 10.63 13.39
N GLY A 85 1.62 10.34 14.52
CA GLY A 85 0.47 11.12 15.01
C GLY A 85 0.79 12.59 15.31
N HIS A 86 2.06 12.93 15.56
CA HIS A 86 2.50 14.33 15.69
C HIS A 86 2.34 15.12 14.39
N LEU A 87 2.42 14.46 13.22
CA LEU A 87 2.24 15.09 11.91
C LEU A 87 0.77 15.41 11.61
N THR A 88 -0.18 14.82 12.32
CA THR A 88 -1.61 15.15 12.23
C THR A 88 -2.05 16.13 13.33
N GLY A 89 -1.10 16.78 14.01
CA GLY A 89 -1.38 17.67 15.14
C GLY A 89 -1.96 16.94 16.35
N GLY A 90 -1.61 15.66 16.54
CA GLY A 90 -2.12 14.82 17.61
C GLY A 90 -3.57 14.37 17.45
N LYS A 91 -4.18 14.60 16.27
CA LYS A 91 -5.54 14.16 15.96
C LYS A 91 -5.47 12.83 15.21
N PRO A 92 -5.83 11.69 15.83
CA PRO A 92 -5.74 10.40 15.16
C PRO A 92 -6.71 10.34 13.98
N ILE A 93 -6.27 9.72 12.89
CA ILE A 93 -7.15 9.35 11.78
C ILE A 93 -7.84 8.06 12.21
N HIS A 94 -9.13 8.13 12.49
CA HIS A 94 -9.92 6.98 12.94
C HIS A 94 -11.30 7.03 12.26
N SER A 95 -11.51 6.19 11.25
CA SER A 95 -12.79 6.09 10.54
C SER A 95 -12.92 4.74 9.83
N PRO A 96 -14.11 4.11 9.83
CA PRO A 96 -14.35 2.90 9.04
C PRO A 96 -14.24 3.15 7.53
N LEU A 97 -14.30 4.42 7.10
CA LEU A 97 -14.23 4.85 5.70
C LEU A 97 -12.83 5.30 5.27
N ILE A 98 -11.84 5.21 6.16
CA ILE A 98 -10.45 5.58 5.89
C ILE A 98 -9.54 4.43 6.29
N TRP A 99 -8.80 3.89 5.34
CA TRP A 99 -7.81 2.84 5.61
C TRP A 99 -6.40 3.37 5.38
N GLU A 100 -5.43 2.86 6.12
CA GLU A 100 -4.02 3.15 5.95
C GLU A 100 -3.42 2.27 4.84
N VAL A 101 -2.62 2.88 3.96
CA VAL A 101 -1.66 2.21 3.09
C VAL A 101 -0.24 2.49 3.60
N THR A 102 0.52 1.42 3.85
CA THR A 102 1.95 1.46 4.20
C THR A 102 2.77 0.52 3.32
N ARG A 103 4.09 0.60 3.44
CA ARG A 103 5.03 -0.34 2.79
C ARG A 103 4.88 -0.44 1.27
N PHE A 104 4.70 0.71 0.61
CA PHE A 104 4.79 0.81 -0.85
C PHE A 104 6.20 0.41 -1.30
N CYS A 105 6.34 -0.80 -1.82
CA CYS A 105 7.61 -1.45 -2.13
C CYS A 105 7.67 -1.82 -3.61
N LEU A 106 8.82 -1.60 -4.23
CA LEU A 106 9.14 -2.02 -5.60
C LEU A 106 10.43 -2.85 -5.57
N SER A 107 10.38 -4.00 -6.21
CA SER A 107 11.57 -4.83 -6.42
C SER A 107 12.55 -4.10 -7.36
N ARG A 108 13.81 -4.51 -7.36
CA ARG A 108 14.83 -3.91 -8.26
C ARG A 108 14.54 -4.18 -9.73
N THR A 109 13.85 -5.29 -10.00
CA THR A 109 13.48 -5.75 -11.34
C THR A 109 12.04 -5.38 -11.69
N ALA A 110 11.39 -4.53 -10.88
CA ALA A 110 10.02 -4.09 -11.11
C ALA A 110 9.88 -3.50 -12.52
N SER A 111 8.86 -3.97 -13.24
CA SER A 111 8.52 -3.38 -14.53
C SER A 111 8.12 -1.90 -14.38
N ALA A 112 8.21 -1.14 -15.48
CA ALA A 112 7.80 0.28 -15.48
C ALA A 112 6.32 0.50 -15.09
N HIS A 113 5.48 -0.53 -15.24
CA HIS A 113 4.05 -0.49 -14.96
C HIS A 113 3.71 -0.77 -13.49
N THR A 114 4.62 -1.40 -12.75
CA THR A 114 4.37 -1.95 -11.41
C THR A 114 3.88 -0.88 -10.42
N ALA A 115 4.54 0.29 -10.39
CA ALA A 115 4.13 1.37 -9.47
C ALA A 115 2.71 1.89 -9.77
N GLY A 116 2.39 2.04 -11.06
CA GLY A 116 1.05 2.44 -11.51
C GLY A 116 0.00 1.38 -11.20
N ALA A 117 0.33 0.09 -11.36
CA ALA A 117 -0.55 -1.02 -11.01
C ALA A 117 -0.90 -1.04 -9.52
N ILE A 118 0.12 -0.92 -8.65
CA ILE A 118 -0.09 -0.86 -7.20
C ILE A 118 -0.94 0.36 -6.83
N MET A 119 -0.68 1.54 -7.39
CA MET A 119 -1.52 2.71 -7.12
C MET A 119 -2.96 2.55 -7.61
N LEU A 120 -3.16 1.96 -8.79
CA LEU A 120 -4.51 1.71 -9.35
C LEU A 120 -5.33 0.83 -8.40
N SER A 121 -4.69 -0.15 -7.79
CA SER A 121 -5.34 -1.07 -6.86
C SER A 121 -5.95 -0.37 -5.64
N GLY A 122 -5.38 0.75 -5.19
CA GLY A 122 -5.95 1.56 -4.11
C GLY A 122 -7.32 2.16 -4.47
N GLY A 123 -7.49 2.55 -5.74
CA GLY A 123 -8.78 2.98 -6.28
C GLY A 123 -9.83 1.85 -6.25
N GLU A 124 -9.42 0.64 -6.63
CA GLU A 124 -10.33 -0.52 -6.60
C GLU A 124 -10.70 -0.94 -5.18
N VAL A 125 -9.78 -0.82 -4.23
CA VAL A 125 -10.08 -1.04 -2.80
C VAL A 125 -11.06 0.01 -2.29
N MET A 126 -10.84 1.29 -2.58
CA MET A 126 -11.74 2.34 -2.12
C MET A 126 -13.14 2.17 -2.70
N GLU A 127 -13.25 1.91 -4.01
CA GLU A 127 -14.55 1.69 -4.65
C GLU A 127 -15.21 0.39 -4.18
N GLY A 128 -14.45 -0.71 -4.14
CA GLY A 128 -14.95 -2.04 -3.82
C GLY A 128 -15.39 -2.21 -2.36
N PHE A 129 -14.72 -1.53 -1.42
CA PHE A 129 -15.10 -1.54 0.01
C PHE A 129 -15.85 -0.29 0.46
N GLY A 130 -16.15 0.66 -0.44
CA GLY A 130 -16.89 1.88 -0.11
C GLY A 130 -16.12 2.86 0.79
N LEU A 131 -14.79 2.90 0.66
CA LEU A 131 -13.95 3.85 1.39
C LEU A 131 -14.01 5.23 0.73
N THR A 132 -13.89 6.27 1.55
CA THR A 132 -13.82 7.64 1.07
C THR A 132 -12.39 8.10 0.88
N HIS A 133 -11.46 7.57 1.68
CA HIS A 133 -10.06 7.96 1.63
C HIS A 133 -9.12 6.79 1.93
N ILE A 134 -7.88 6.95 1.50
CA ILE A 134 -6.73 6.21 2.00
C ILE A 134 -5.77 7.20 2.68
N ALA A 135 -5.28 6.84 3.87
CA ALA A 135 -4.19 7.53 4.55
C ALA A 135 -2.86 6.85 4.26
N GLY A 136 -1.77 7.61 4.19
CA GLY A 136 -0.45 7.02 4.02
C GLY A 136 0.67 7.94 4.48
N VAL A 137 1.80 7.33 4.80
CA VAL A 137 3.05 8.03 5.15
C VAL A 137 4.07 7.78 4.06
N PHE A 138 4.74 8.84 3.61
CA PHE A 138 5.67 8.77 2.49
C PHE A 138 6.81 9.78 2.62
N ASP A 139 7.95 9.44 2.02
CA ASP A 139 9.08 10.36 1.91
C ASP A 139 8.95 11.31 0.71
N ALA A 140 9.77 12.35 0.69
CA ALA A 140 9.77 13.40 -0.33
C ALA A 140 9.83 12.88 -1.79
N ARG A 141 10.45 11.73 -2.05
CA ARG A 141 10.61 11.19 -3.42
C ARG A 141 9.29 10.70 -3.98
N MET A 142 8.42 10.19 -3.11
CA MET A 142 7.12 9.66 -3.51
C MET A 142 6.20 10.74 -4.06
N ILE A 143 6.33 12.00 -3.62
CA ILE A 143 5.53 13.13 -4.13
C ILE A 143 5.62 13.23 -5.66
N ARG A 144 6.84 13.11 -6.21
CA ARG A 144 7.05 13.15 -7.66
C ARG A 144 6.44 11.92 -8.34
N ILE A 145 6.60 10.74 -7.74
CA ILE A 145 6.08 9.48 -8.27
C ILE A 145 4.54 9.53 -8.35
N TYR A 146 3.87 9.97 -7.29
CA TYR A 146 2.43 10.17 -7.22
C TYR A 146 1.91 11.11 -8.31
N ARG A 147 2.60 12.24 -8.53
CA ARG A 147 2.26 13.19 -9.60
C ARG A 147 2.42 12.58 -10.99
N MET A 148 3.48 11.81 -11.21
CA MET A 148 3.74 11.12 -12.48
C MET A 148 2.72 10.02 -12.75
N ILE A 149 2.30 9.26 -11.73
CA ILE A 149 1.30 8.20 -11.85
C ILE A 149 -0.12 8.77 -11.98
N GLY A 150 -0.37 9.95 -11.41
CA GLY A 150 -1.61 10.70 -11.63
C GLY A 150 -2.58 10.68 -10.46
N SER A 151 -2.13 10.39 -9.24
CA SER A 151 -2.94 10.56 -8.03
C SER A 151 -2.06 11.09 -6.91
N SER A 152 -2.39 12.27 -6.38
CA SER A 152 -1.60 12.96 -5.35
C SER A 152 -2.41 13.09 -4.06
N PRO A 153 -1.77 12.99 -2.88
CA PRO A 153 -2.45 13.18 -1.61
C PRO A 153 -2.72 14.67 -1.34
N VAL A 154 -3.71 14.92 -0.50
CA VAL A 154 -3.77 16.10 0.35
C VAL A 154 -2.80 15.89 1.51
N VAL A 155 -1.75 16.70 1.60
CA VAL A 155 -0.76 16.61 2.68
C VAL A 155 -1.34 17.21 3.96
N LEU A 156 -1.38 16.42 5.03
CA LEU A 156 -1.88 16.86 6.35
C LEU A 156 -0.78 17.51 7.20
N GLY A 157 0.44 17.01 7.07
CA GLY A 157 1.59 17.52 7.79
C GLY A 157 2.88 16.86 7.34
N CYS A 158 3.99 17.52 7.64
CA CYS A 158 5.33 17.09 7.29
C CYS A 158 6.31 17.35 8.42
N GLU A 159 7.38 16.56 8.47
CA GLU A 159 8.58 16.86 9.23
C GLU A 159 9.83 16.67 8.37
N GLY A 160 10.96 17.19 8.83
CA GLY A 160 12.21 17.15 8.09
C GLY A 160 12.21 18.07 6.87
N SER A 161 13.29 17.99 6.09
CA SER A 161 13.47 18.81 4.89
C SER A 161 14.23 18.05 3.80
N GLY A 162 14.09 18.50 2.56
CA GLY A 162 14.78 17.90 1.42
C GLY A 162 14.47 16.41 1.25
N ARG A 163 15.52 15.58 1.19
CA ARG A 163 15.41 14.13 1.01
C ARG A 163 14.91 13.39 2.24
N ASP A 164 15.06 14.00 3.41
CA ASP A 164 14.73 13.41 4.71
C ASP A 164 13.33 13.83 5.16
N GLN A 165 12.59 14.58 4.33
CA GLN A 165 11.22 14.96 4.62
C GLN A 165 10.29 13.74 4.54
N ILE A 166 9.45 13.62 5.57
CA ILE A 166 8.38 12.63 5.70
C ILE A 166 7.06 13.39 5.80
N SER A 167 6.01 12.86 5.16
CA SER A 167 4.69 13.47 5.10
C SER A 167 3.59 12.45 5.37
N VAL A 168 2.54 12.89 6.06
CA VAL A 168 1.25 12.20 6.12
C VAL A 168 0.33 12.80 5.08
N GLY A 169 -0.32 11.96 4.28
CA GLY A 169 -1.29 12.40 3.28
C GLY A 169 -2.57 11.58 3.26
N LEU A 170 -3.64 12.21 2.78
CA LEU A 170 -4.93 11.61 2.49
C LEU A 170 -5.20 11.63 0.98
N TRP A 171 -5.52 10.48 0.42
CA TRP A 171 -6.04 10.36 -0.94
C TRP A 171 -7.56 10.22 -0.89
N PRO A 172 -8.33 11.22 -1.35
CA PRO A 172 -9.76 11.04 -1.54
C PRO A 172 -10.01 10.10 -2.72
N TYR A 173 -11.08 9.30 -2.64
CA TYR A 173 -11.52 8.53 -3.79
C TYR A 173 -11.94 9.46 -4.94
N SER A 174 -11.39 9.21 -6.12
CA SER A 174 -11.73 9.92 -7.35
C SER A 174 -11.73 8.92 -8.52
N ALA A 175 -12.90 8.75 -9.16
CA ALA A 175 -13.02 7.90 -10.34
C ALA A 175 -12.17 8.44 -11.51
N GLU A 176 -12.00 9.76 -11.59
CA GLU A 176 -11.14 10.42 -12.57
C GLU A 176 -9.66 10.09 -12.34
N ASP A 177 -9.22 10.11 -11.07
CA ASP A 177 -7.86 9.70 -10.69
C ASP A 177 -7.62 8.25 -11.07
N CYS A 178 -8.57 7.35 -10.77
CA CYS A 178 -8.47 5.94 -11.15
C CYS A 178 -8.30 5.76 -12.67
N ASN A 179 -9.08 6.49 -13.47
CA ASN A 179 -8.97 6.44 -14.93
C ASN A 179 -7.61 6.97 -15.43
N ARG A 180 -7.11 8.06 -14.82
CA ARG A 180 -5.80 8.64 -15.15
C ARG A 180 -4.65 7.71 -14.78
N VAL A 181 -4.71 7.08 -13.60
CA VAL A 181 -3.74 6.09 -13.15
C VAL A 181 -3.77 4.85 -14.05
N SER A 182 -4.96 4.36 -14.42
CA SER A 182 -5.13 3.25 -15.36
C SER A 182 -4.47 3.53 -16.71
N ALA A 183 -4.73 4.70 -17.31
CA ALA A 183 -4.14 5.11 -18.58
C ALA A 183 -2.61 5.19 -18.50
N ARG A 184 -2.06 5.77 -17.43
CA ARG A 184 -0.61 5.93 -17.23
C ARG A 184 0.09 4.62 -16.88
N ALA A 185 -0.58 3.73 -16.17
CA ALA A 185 -0.09 2.40 -15.87
C ALA A 185 -0.11 1.48 -17.10
N GLY A 186 -0.88 1.80 -18.15
CA GLY A 186 -1.10 0.91 -19.29
C GLY A 186 -1.91 -0.33 -18.91
N ILE A 187 -2.70 -0.26 -17.84
CA ILE A 187 -3.52 -1.37 -17.33
C ILE A 187 -4.98 -0.95 -17.44
N PRO A 188 -5.79 -1.64 -18.26
CA PRO A 188 -7.21 -1.34 -18.35
C PRO A 188 -7.90 -1.47 -16.99
N ARG A 189 -8.76 -0.51 -16.64
CA ARG A 189 -9.42 -0.49 -15.33
C ARG A 189 -10.32 -1.71 -15.13
N GLU A 190 -10.95 -2.21 -16.19
CA GLU A 190 -11.74 -3.45 -16.14
C GLU A 190 -10.92 -4.67 -15.74
N LEU A 191 -9.64 -4.73 -16.14
CA LEU A 191 -8.72 -5.80 -15.76
C LEU A 191 -8.33 -5.70 -14.28
N SER A 192 -8.02 -4.49 -13.81
CA SER A 192 -7.76 -4.23 -12.39
C SER A 192 -8.94 -4.65 -11.51
N ARG A 193 -10.16 -4.24 -11.91
CA ARG A 193 -11.42 -4.65 -11.26
C ARG A 193 -11.67 -6.16 -11.31
N LEU A 194 -11.30 -6.82 -12.40
CA LEU A 194 -11.43 -8.27 -12.50
C LEU A 194 -10.57 -8.97 -11.46
N TRP A 195 -9.31 -8.54 -11.27
CA TRP A 195 -8.45 -9.10 -10.22
C TRP A 195 -9.01 -8.86 -8.82
N PHE A 196 -9.50 -7.64 -8.55
CA PHE A 196 -10.16 -7.32 -7.27
C PHE A 196 -11.39 -8.22 -7.01
N ARG A 197 -12.30 -8.32 -7.99
CA ARG A 197 -13.51 -9.17 -7.87
C ARG A 197 -13.18 -10.64 -7.76
N THR A 198 -12.10 -11.10 -8.37
CA THR A 198 -11.66 -12.50 -8.24
C THR A 198 -11.22 -12.80 -6.81
N ALA A 199 -10.61 -11.83 -6.12
CA ALA A 199 -10.18 -12.00 -4.73
C ALA A 199 -11.33 -11.91 -3.71
N PHE A 200 -12.30 -11.00 -3.92
CA PHE A 200 -13.34 -10.71 -2.91
C PHE A 200 -14.77 -11.08 -3.31
N GLY A 201 -14.99 -11.54 -4.54
CA GLY A 201 -16.32 -11.79 -5.09
C GLY A 201 -17.13 -10.51 -5.36
N ASN A 202 -18.43 -10.68 -5.61
CA ASN A 202 -19.37 -9.56 -5.87
C ASN A 202 -19.93 -8.89 -4.60
N ARG A 203 -19.64 -9.45 -3.42
CA ARG A 203 -19.99 -8.87 -2.11
C ARG A 203 -18.72 -8.75 -1.30
N ALA A 204 -18.20 -7.54 -1.20
CA ALA A 204 -16.98 -7.26 -0.48
C ALA A 204 -17.22 -7.43 1.04
N GLN A 205 -16.90 -8.60 1.58
CA GLN A 205 -16.81 -8.81 3.03
C GLN A 205 -15.35 -8.60 3.43
N HIS A 206 -15.06 -7.55 4.20
CA HIS A 206 -13.74 -7.38 4.81
C HIS A 206 -13.51 -8.45 5.88
N ARG A 207 -12.30 -9.01 5.94
CA ARG A 207 -11.87 -10.05 6.90
C ARG A 207 -10.92 -9.52 7.97
N PHE A 208 -10.84 -8.19 8.13
CA PHE A 208 -10.11 -7.61 9.24
C PHE A 208 -10.72 -8.08 10.55
N ALA A 209 -9.88 -8.40 11.53
CA ALA A 209 -10.37 -8.59 12.89
C ALA A 209 -11.15 -7.33 13.28
N LEU A 210 -12.41 -7.50 13.67
CA LEU A 210 -13.16 -6.44 14.33
C LEU A 210 -12.40 -6.19 15.64
N SER A 211 -11.52 -5.19 15.66
CA SER A 211 -11.04 -4.66 16.92
C SER A 211 -12.25 -4.08 17.63
N ALA A 212 -12.62 -4.72 18.73
CA ALA A 212 -13.74 -4.38 19.61
C ALA A 212 -13.58 -2.98 20.22
#